data_AF-A0A813EYM3-F1
#
_entry.id   AF-A0A813EYM3-F1
#
_cell.length_a   1.000
_cell.length_b   1.000
_cell.length_c   1.000
_cell.angle_alpha   90.00
_cell.angle_beta   90.00
_cell.angle_gamma   90.00
#
_symmetry.space_group_name_H-M   'P 1'
#
loop_
_entity.id
_entity.type
_entity.pdbx_description
1 polymer ?
#
loop_
_entity_poly.entity_id
_entity_poly.type
_entity_poly.pdbx_seq_one_letter_code
_entity_poly.pdbx_strand_id
1 'polypeptide(L)'
;SWRSWDLQDPLEERGKAYLLSSSGRGRCLPDLGICECFPPWRGRFCDHAQSSSQDEDRPYKAVLHYLVGEKEQLLADFERTLPILWDRFNAHWDYPVVVFHDGLSSASRERILEASKNRIWFAYVADYKQVPAFLKGRMELELGGHGVGYRGMCRFRSGPMFMQPVMSAFDYAWTLDTDGYFPADILSDPFERMWREEKVYSYSHVSRDQASA
;
A
#
# COMPACT_ATOMS: atom_id res chain seq x y z
N SER A 1 20.08 10.62 -8.55
CA SER A 1 19.67 10.04 -7.25
C SER A 1 18.63 8.97 -7.53
N TRP A 2 18.76 7.74 -7.01
CA TRP A 2 17.79 6.66 -7.26
C TRP A 2 16.36 7.03 -6.85
N ARG A 3 16.22 7.98 -5.89
CA ARG A 3 14.94 8.57 -5.45
C ARG A 3 14.19 9.35 -6.54
N SER A 4 14.81 9.69 -7.67
CA SER A 4 14.12 10.43 -8.75
C SER A 4 13.05 9.59 -9.46
N TRP A 5 13.19 8.26 -9.49
CA TRP A 5 12.19 7.37 -10.09
C TRP A 5 11.06 7.04 -9.13
N ASP A 6 11.32 7.02 -7.83
CA ASP A 6 10.30 6.76 -6.80
C ASP A 6 9.25 7.89 -6.74
N LEU A 7 9.61 9.09 -7.22
CA LEU A 7 8.76 10.27 -7.31
C LEU A 7 8.04 10.47 -8.64
N GLN A 8 8.46 9.75 -9.69
CA GLN A 8 7.95 9.98 -11.03
C GLN A 8 7.01 8.84 -11.41
N ASP A 9 5.71 9.12 -11.38
CA ASP A 9 4.75 8.30 -12.11
C ASP A 9 5.09 8.41 -13.60
N PRO A 10 5.52 7.33 -14.27
CA PRO A 10 5.93 7.44 -15.66
C PRO A 10 4.74 7.86 -16.52
N LEU A 11 4.89 8.90 -17.36
CA LEU A 11 3.79 9.36 -18.22
C LEU A 11 3.21 8.23 -19.08
N GLU A 12 1.91 8.31 -19.36
CA GLU A 12 1.30 7.43 -20.35
C GLU A 12 1.90 7.73 -21.74
N GLU A 13 2.26 6.66 -22.45
CA GLU A 13 2.86 6.73 -23.78
C GLU A 13 2.29 5.61 -24.65
N ARG A 14 2.16 5.86 -25.96
CA ARG A 14 1.56 4.91 -26.90
C ARG A 14 2.21 3.52 -26.78
N GLY A 15 1.39 2.52 -26.47
CA GLY A 15 1.79 1.11 -26.37
C GLY A 15 2.31 0.69 -24.99
N LYS A 16 2.56 1.64 -24.07
CA LYS A 16 3.06 1.37 -22.72
C LYS A 16 2.05 0.62 -21.87
N ALA A 17 0.76 0.97 -21.94
CA ALA A 17 -0.29 0.26 -21.22
C ALA A 17 -0.33 -1.24 -21.59
N TYR A 18 -0.16 -1.57 -22.88
CA TYR A 18 -0.07 -2.95 -23.35
C TYR A 18 1.21 -3.64 -22.86
N LEU A 19 2.36 -2.96 -22.92
CA LEU A 19 3.63 -3.50 -22.44
C LEU A 19 3.60 -3.80 -20.93
N LEU A 20 3.06 -2.89 -20.12
CA LEU A 20 2.98 -3.08 -18.66
C LEU A 20 1.99 -4.18 -18.28
N SER A 21 0.81 -4.21 -18.90
CA SER A 21 -0.19 -5.25 -18.62
C SER A 21 0.26 -6.64 -19.05
N SER A 22 0.90 -6.79 -20.21
CA SER A 22 1.40 -8.08 -20.70
C SER A 22 2.60 -8.60 -19.90
N SER A 23 3.42 -7.71 -19.35
CA SER A 23 4.58 -8.09 -18.53
C SER A 23 4.26 -8.23 -17.04
N GLY A 24 3.10 -7.76 -16.59
CA GLY A 24 2.72 -7.72 -15.16
C GLY A 24 3.56 -6.75 -14.32
N ARG A 25 4.31 -5.83 -14.96
CA ARG A 25 5.27 -4.94 -14.27
C ARG A 25 4.67 -3.62 -13.80
N GLY A 26 3.40 -3.37 -14.11
CA GLY A 26 2.72 -2.13 -13.78
C GLY A 26 1.39 -2.02 -14.48
N ARG A 27 0.80 -0.83 -14.41
CA ARG A 27 -0.37 -0.45 -15.21
C ARG A 27 -0.33 1.02 -15.58
N CYS A 28 -1.09 1.40 -16.60
CA CYS A 28 -1.37 2.81 -16.89
C CYS A 28 -2.78 3.18 -16.43
N LEU A 29 -2.94 4.43 -16.01
CA LEU A 29 -4.17 5.06 -15.55
C LEU A 29 -4.48 6.21 -16.54
N PRO A 30 -5.16 5.92 -17.66
CA PRO A 30 -5.35 6.88 -18.74
C PRO A 30 -6.02 8.18 -18.30
N ASP A 31 -6.97 8.10 -17.37
CA ASP A 31 -7.69 9.26 -16.83
C ASP A 31 -6.78 10.22 -16.05
N LEU A 32 -5.65 9.71 -15.54
CA LEU A 32 -4.65 10.51 -14.84
C LEU A 32 -3.43 10.84 -15.72
N GLY A 33 -3.35 10.30 -16.94
CA GLY A 33 -2.22 10.50 -17.86
C GLY A 33 -0.89 9.90 -17.37
N ILE A 34 -0.94 8.99 -16.41
CA ILE A 34 0.24 8.40 -15.77
C ILE A 34 0.18 6.87 -15.78
N CYS A 35 1.33 6.26 -15.53
CA CYS A 35 1.46 4.83 -15.23
C CYS A 35 2.12 4.66 -13.88
N GLU A 36 1.98 3.47 -13.31
CA GLU A 36 2.60 3.06 -12.06
C GLU A 36 3.30 1.71 -12.27
N CYS A 37 4.49 1.57 -11.71
CA CYS A 37 5.22 0.31 -11.69
C CYS A 37 4.85 -0.49 -10.44
N PHE A 38 4.82 -1.81 -10.56
CA PHE A 38 4.60 -2.71 -9.43
C PHE A 38 5.94 -3.23 -8.92
N PRO A 39 6.08 -3.49 -7.60
CA PRO A 39 7.31 -4.04 -7.07
C PRO A 39 7.71 -5.35 -7.79
N PRO A 40 9.01 -5.56 -8.06
CA PRO A 40 10.15 -4.70 -7.72
C PRO A 40 10.51 -3.69 -8.84
N TRP A 41 9.64 -3.49 -9.83
CA TRP A 41 9.97 -2.75 -11.05
C TRP A 41 9.91 -1.23 -10.88
N ARG A 42 10.80 -0.54 -11.59
CA ARG A 42 11.01 0.92 -11.61
C ARG A 42 11.42 1.38 -13.01
N GLY A 43 11.51 2.69 -13.19
CA GLY A 43 11.99 3.32 -14.42
C GLY A 43 10.86 3.70 -15.36
N ARG A 44 11.20 4.41 -16.43
CA ARG A 44 10.23 4.95 -17.39
C ARG A 44 9.30 3.86 -17.96
N PHE A 45 9.80 2.65 -18.17
CA PHE A 45 9.03 1.52 -18.71
C PHE A 45 8.86 0.36 -17.71
N CYS A 46 9.09 0.61 -16.41
CA CYS A 46 9.09 -0.44 -15.39
C CYS A 46 10.05 -1.59 -15.75
N ASP A 47 11.22 -1.24 -16.25
CA ASP A 47 12.23 -2.13 -16.83
C ASP A 47 13.44 -2.35 -15.91
N HIS A 48 13.57 -1.54 -14.86
CA HIS A 48 14.63 -1.68 -13.87
C HIS A 48 14.10 -2.38 -12.61
N ALA A 49 14.63 -3.56 -12.28
CA ALA A 49 14.32 -4.24 -11.03
C ALA A 49 15.10 -3.62 -9.87
N GLN A 50 14.41 -3.29 -8.78
CA GLN A 50 14.98 -2.87 -7.52
C GLN A 50 14.62 -3.91 -6.44
N SER A 51 15.13 -5.13 -6.59
CA SER A 51 14.96 -6.22 -5.61
C SER A 51 15.91 -6.06 -4.42
N SER A 52 15.50 -6.58 -3.27
CA SER A 52 16.40 -6.86 -2.14
C SER A 52 17.12 -8.19 -2.40
N SER A 53 18.34 -8.36 -1.87
CA SER A 53 18.99 -9.68 -1.88
C SER A 53 18.15 -10.74 -1.16
N GLN A 54 17.34 -10.32 -0.18
CA GLN A 54 16.46 -11.21 0.57
C GLN A 54 15.19 -11.61 -0.20
N ASP A 55 14.82 -10.86 -1.25
CA ASP A 55 13.62 -11.19 -2.03
C ASP A 55 13.82 -12.50 -2.81
N GLU A 56 15.05 -12.75 -3.29
CA GLU A 56 15.38 -13.94 -4.10
C GLU A 56 15.53 -15.21 -3.25
N ASP A 57 15.88 -15.06 -1.97
CA ASP A 57 16.09 -16.17 -1.03
C ASP A 57 14.77 -16.72 -0.45
N ARG A 58 13.67 -15.99 -0.58
CA ARG A 58 12.37 -16.38 0.00
C ARG A 58 11.59 -17.29 -0.94
N PRO A 59 11.02 -18.41 -0.44
CA PRO A 59 10.13 -19.26 -1.22
C PRO A 59 8.70 -18.70 -1.36
N TYR A 60 8.47 -17.46 -0.93
CA TYR A 60 7.19 -16.75 -0.94
C TYR A 60 7.44 -15.26 -1.19
N LYS A 61 6.39 -14.55 -1.61
CA LYS A 61 6.41 -13.10 -1.80
C LYS A 61 5.48 -12.43 -0.81
N ALA A 62 5.97 -11.39 -0.13
CA ALA A 62 5.16 -10.63 0.81
C ALA A 62 5.32 -9.13 0.63
N VAL A 63 4.31 -8.38 1.08
CA VAL A 63 4.26 -6.92 0.97
C VAL A 63 3.71 -6.30 2.25
N LEU A 64 4.28 -5.17 2.63
CA LEU A 64 3.72 -4.29 3.65
C LEU A 64 2.86 -3.24 2.94
N HIS A 65 1.68 -2.91 3.45
CA HIS A 65 0.88 -1.89 2.79
C HIS A 65 0.13 -0.94 3.73
N TYR A 66 -0.03 0.27 3.22
CA TYR A 66 -0.73 1.38 3.86
C TYR A 66 -1.81 1.92 2.92
N LEU A 67 -2.85 2.55 3.50
CA LEU A 67 -3.76 3.41 2.76
C LEU A 67 -3.59 4.83 3.30
N VAL A 68 -3.16 5.75 2.45
CA VAL A 68 -2.76 7.10 2.85
C VAL A 68 -3.52 8.13 2.03
N GLY A 69 -3.95 9.21 2.68
CA GLY A 69 -4.60 10.35 2.04
C GLY A 69 -3.88 11.66 2.35
N GLU A 70 -4.27 12.74 1.67
CA GLU A 70 -3.62 14.07 1.73
C GLU A 70 -3.87 14.85 3.04
N LYS A 71 -4.49 14.24 4.06
CA LYS A 71 -4.77 14.95 5.32
C LYS A 71 -3.46 15.14 6.08
N GLU A 72 -3.05 16.39 6.29
CA GLU A 72 -1.77 16.76 6.92
C GLU A 72 -1.49 16.02 8.22
N GLN A 73 -2.49 15.87 9.09
CA GLN A 73 -2.32 15.12 10.34
C GLN A 73 -1.92 13.65 10.10
N LEU A 74 -2.55 12.98 9.11
CA LEU A 74 -2.24 11.58 8.79
C LEU A 74 -0.87 11.45 8.11
N LEU A 75 -0.49 12.43 7.29
CA LEU A 75 0.85 12.49 6.70
C LEU A 75 1.92 12.67 7.78
N ALA A 76 1.72 13.61 8.70
CA ALA A 76 2.63 13.85 9.82
C ALA A 76 2.74 12.64 10.76
N ASP A 77 1.64 11.92 11.01
CA ASP A 77 1.67 10.66 11.75
C ASP A 77 2.45 9.59 10.99
N PHE A 78 2.24 9.47 9.68
CA PHE A 78 2.95 8.49 8.86
C PHE A 78 4.45 8.78 8.76
N GLU A 79 4.85 10.04 8.59
CA GLU A 79 6.25 10.47 8.61
C GLU A 79 6.95 10.14 9.94
N ARG A 80 6.19 10.13 11.05
CA ARG A 80 6.72 9.76 12.36
C ARG A 80 6.83 8.25 12.57
N THR A 81 5.90 7.46 12.04
CA THR A 81 5.84 6.00 12.26
C THR A 81 6.59 5.19 11.21
N LEU A 82 6.71 5.67 9.97
CA LEU A 82 7.39 4.97 8.88
C LEU A 82 8.91 4.74 9.10
N PRO A 83 9.68 5.65 9.73
CA PRO A 83 11.04 5.32 10.17
C PRO A 83 11.06 4.21 11.23
N ILE A 84 10.08 4.18 12.14
CA ILE A 84 9.97 3.13 13.17
C ILE A 84 9.72 1.76 12.52
N LEU A 85 8.91 1.68 11.47
CA LEU A 85 8.75 0.46 10.68
C LEU A 85 10.11 -0.06 10.17
N TRP A 86 10.93 0.83 9.62
CA TRP A 86 12.27 0.46 9.14
C TRP A 86 13.14 -0.02 10.30
N ASP A 87 13.31 0.82 11.33
CA ASP A 87 14.25 0.58 12.42
C ASP A 87 13.90 -0.67 13.24
N ARG A 88 12.61 -0.94 13.45
CA ARG A 88 12.14 -2.04 14.32
C ARG A 88 11.86 -3.35 13.60
N PHE A 89 11.70 -3.32 12.28
CA PHE A 89 11.32 -4.51 11.51
C PHE A 89 12.01 -4.56 10.15
N ASN A 90 11.71 -3.61 9.28
CA ASN A 90 11.98 -3.80 7.85
C ASN A 90 13.45 -3.60 7.46
N ALA A 91 14.30 -3.06 8.34
CA ALA A 91 15.75 -3.07 8.14
C ALA A 91 16.33 -4.50 8.14
N HIS A 92 15.68 -5.44 8.82
CA HIS A 92 16.09 -6.85 8.86
C HIS A 92 15.64 -7.62 7.63
N TRP A 93 14.46 -7.29 7.07
CA TRP A 93 13.79 -8.11 6.06
C TRP A 93 13.64 -7.44 4.69
N ASP A 94 13.62 -6.10 4.64
CA ASP A 94 13.55 -5.30 3.42
C ASP A 94 12.41 -5.71 2.46
N TYR A 95 11.21 -5.93 3.00
CA TYR A 95 10.01 -6.14 2.20
C TYR A 95 9.59 -4.85 1.48
N PRO A 96 9.01 -4.95 0.26
CA PRO A 96 8.45 -3.79 -0.41
C PRO A 96 7.27 -3.21 0.39
N VAL A 97 7.19 -1.89 0.43
CA VAL A 97 6.07 -1.14 1.01
C VAL A 97 5.21 -0.58 -0.12
N VAL A 98 3.94 -0.94 -0.17
CA VAL A 98 2.96 -0.36 -1.10
C VAL A 98 2.08 0.65 -0.36
N VAL A 99 2.12 1.89 -0.81
CA VAL A 99 1.27 2.98 -0.33
C VAL A 99 0.11 3.16 -1.30
N PHE A 100 -1.05 2.66 -0.92
CA PHE A 100 -2.29 2.96 -1.64
C PHE A 100 -2.72 4.41 -1.37
N HIS A 101 -3.14 5.11 -2.41
CA HIS A 101 -3.66 6.48 -2.27
C HIS A 101 -4.71 6.83 -3.32
N ASP A 102 -5.53 7.85 -3.05
CA ASP A 102 -6.51 8.39 -4.00
C ASP A 102 -6.15 9.77 -4.56
N GLY A 103 -4.89 10.19 -4.43
CA GLY A 103 -4.40 11.40 -5.09
C GLY A 103 -3.29 12.11 -4.32
N LEU A 104 -2.35 11.34 -3.75
CA LEU A 104 -1.23 11.96 -3.03
C LEU A 104 -0.44 12.88 -3.95
N SER A 105 -0.23 14.12 -3.50
CA SER A 105 0.56 15.10 -4.24
C SER A 105 2.03 14.69 -4.31
N SER A 106 2.77 15.17 -5.33
CA SER A 106 4.20 14.90 -5.44
C SER A 106 4.98 15.33 -4.19
N ALA A 107 4.58 16.44 -3.56
CA ALA A 107 5.19 16.93 -2.32
C ALA A 107 4.95 15.98 -1.14
N SER A 108 3.72 15.45 -1.00
CA SER A 108 3.40 14.47 0.05
C SER A 108 4.11 13.14 -0.18
N ARG A 109 4.25 12.70 -1.43
CA ARG A 109 5.04 11.51 -1.78
C ARG A 109 6.53 11.71 -1.47
N GLU A 110 7.07 12.89 -1.73
CA GLU A 110 8.45 13.25 -1.38
C GLU A 110 8.70 13.17 0.12
N ARG A 111 7.81 13.75 0.94
CA ARG A 111 7.88 13.64 2.40
C ARG A 111 7.91 12.18 2.87
N ILE A 112 7.04 11.34 2.31
CA ILE A 112 6.98 9.90 2.64
C ILE A 112 8.28 9.19 2.29
N LEU A 113 8.85 9.45 1.11
CA LEU A 113 10.11 8.84 0.67
C LEU A 113 11.33 9.35 1.45
N GLU A 114 11.29 10.60 1.90
CA GLU A 114 12.36 11.19 2.72
C GLU A 114 12.37 10.65 4.15
N ALA A 115 11.18 10.36 4.70
CA ALA A 115 11.02 9.88 6.07
C ALA A 115 11.66 8.50 6.32
N SER A 116 11.88 7.67 5.29
CA SER A 116 12.30 6.29 5.51
C SER A 116 13.21 5.71 4.43
N LYS A 117 13.90 4.63 4.81
CA LYS A 117 14.74 3.83 3.91
C LYS A 117 14.01 2.65 3.29
N ASN A 118 12.74 2.43 3.68
CA ASN A 118 11.87 1.43 3.06
C ASN A 118 11.82 1.63 1.53
N ARG A 119 11.82 0.52 0.78
CA ARG A 119 11.50 0.55 -0.66
C ARG A 119 9.99 0.76 -0.84
N ILE A 120 9.58 1.93 -1.32
CA ILE A 120 8.17 2.34 -1.34
C ILE A 120 7.64 2.46 -2.78
N TRP A 121 6.51 1.83 -3.07
CA TRP A 121 5.74 1.99 -4.30
C TRP A 121 4.42 2.66 -3.99
N PHE A 122 4.00 3.59 -4.84
CA PHE A 122 2.69 4.21 -4.75
C PHE A 122 1.74 3.50 -5.72
N ALA A 123 0.53 3.23 -5.26
CA ALA A 123 -0.51 2.59 -6.06
C ALA A 123 -1.82 3.37 -5.94
N TYR A 124 -2.29 3.91 -7.06
CA TYR A 124 -3.52 4.69 -7.08
C TYR A 124 -4.75 3.79 -6.90
N VAL A 125 -5.68 4.22 -6.05
CA VAL A 125 -6.96 3.54 -5.83
C VAL A 125 -8.10 4.50 -6.12
N ALA A 126 -8.72 4.33 -7.28
CA ALA A 126 -9.90 5.09 -7.65
C ALA A 126 -11.06 4.78 -6.70
N ASP A 127 -11.77 5.83 -6.29
CA ASP A 127 -13.18 5.72 -5.90
C ASP A 127 -13.51 4.80 -4.73
N TYR A 128 -12.52 4.49 -3.88
CA TYR A 128 -12.77 3.67 -2.69
C TYR A 128 -13.70 4.37 -1.69
N LYS A 129 -13.77 5.72 -1.74
CA LYS A 129 -14.68 6.58 -0.98
C LYS A 129 -16.05 6.75 -1.63
N GLN A 130 -16.25 6.31 -2.88
CA GLN A 130 -17.53 6.49 -3.55
C GLN A 130 -18.63 5.64 -2.90
N VAL A 131 -19.75 6.29 -2.60
CA VAL A 131 -20.96 5.63 -2.12
C VAL A 131 -21.73 5.08 -3.33
N PRO A 132 -22.00 3.77 -3.39
CA PRO A 132 -22.80 3.16 -4.45
C PRO A 132 -24.15 3.87 -4.64
N ALA A 133 -24.58 4.05 -5.89
CA ALA A 133 -25.77 4.83 -6.22
C ALA A 133 -27.04 4.35 -5.49
N PHE A 134 -27.19 3.02 -5.31
CA PHE A 134 -28.34 2.43 -4.61
C PHE A 134 -28.38 2.69 -3.08
N LEU A 135 -27.29 3.24 -2.52
CA LEU A 135 -27.19 3.66 -1.11
C LEU A 135 -27.33 5.16 -0.93
N LYS A 136 -27.23 5.98 -1.98
CA LYS A 136 -27.33 7.45 -1.85
C LYS A 136 -28.71 7.84 -1.31
N GLY A 137 -28.74 8.78 -0.35
CA GLY A 137 -29.97 9.29 0.26
C GLY A 137 -30.57 8.41 1.35
N ARG A 138 -29.91 7.30 1.73
CA ARG A 138 -30.33 6.45 2.84
C ARG A 138 -29.92 7.08 4.18
N MET A 139 -30.89 7.25 5.09
CA MET A 139 -30.66 7.82 6.43
C MET A 139 -29.63 7.02 7.24
N GLU A 140 -29.52 5.72 7.00
CA GLU A 140 -28.57 4.82 7.65
C GLU A 140 -27.11 5.20 7.40
N LEU A 141 -26.82 5.93 6.31
CA LEU A 141 -25.48 6.48 6.06
C LEU A 141 -25.14 7.67 6.98
N GLU A 142 -26.14 8.36 7.52
CA GLU A 142 -25.97 9.53 8.39
C GLU A 142 -25.92 9.15 9.89
N LEU A 143 -26.43 7.96 10.25
CA LEU A 143 -26.64 7.56 11.65
C LEU A 143 -25.39 7.04 12.38
N GLY A 144 -24.36 6.60 11.65
CA GLY A 144 -23.28 5.80 12.23
C GLY A 144 -22.03 6.53 12.73
N GLY A 145 -22.05 7.86 12.95
CA GLY A 145 -20.93 8.64 13.52
C GLY A 145 -19.60 8.66 12.73
N HIS A 146 -19.43 7.81 11.74
CA HIS A 146 -18.23 7.67 10.92
C HIS A 146 -18.38 8.39 9.59
N GLY A 147 -17.36 9.11 9.13
CA GLY A 147 -17.41 9.80 7.84
C GLY A 147 -17.32 8.85 6.63
N VAL A 148 -17.70 9.34 5.45
CA VAL A 148 -17.60 8.62 4.16
C VAL A 148 -16.18 8.08 3.91
N GLY A 149 -15.14 8.84 4.25
CA GLY A 149 -13.75 8.39 4.12
C GLY A 149 -13.42 7.17 4.96
N TYR A 150 -13.89 7.12 6.21
CA TYR A 150 -13.70 5.97 7.11
C TYR A 150 -14.41 4.74 6.56
N ARG A 151 -15.68 4.86 6.18
CA ARG A 151 -16.46 3.75 5.61
C ARG A 151 -15.89 3.24 4.29
N GLY A 152 -15.41 4.15 3.45
CA GLY A 152 -14.70 3.81 2.22
C GLY A 152 -13.43 2.99 2.50
N MET A 153 -12.63 3.41 3.47
CA MET A 153 -11.46 2.65 3.91
C MET A 153 -11.85 1.25 4.42
N CYS A 154 -12.88 1.15 5.28
CA CYS A 154 -13.36 -0.15 5.75
C CYS A 154 -13.78 -1.06 4.59
N ARG A 155 -14.55 -0.52 3.63
CA ARG A 155 -14.97 -1.24 2.42
C ARG A 155 -13.77 -1.67 1.57
N PHE A 156 -12.74 -0.85 1.45
CA PHE A 156 -11.54 -1.19 0.68
C PHE A 156 -10.73 -2.32 1.34
N ARG A 157 -10.53 -2.22 2.66
CA ARG A 157 -9.78 -3.22 3.45
C ARG A 157 -10.53 -4.54 3.63
N SER A 158 -11.85 -4.57 3.47
CA SER A 158 -12.66 -5.80 3.59
C SER A 158 -12.57 -6.76 2.39
N GLY A 159 -11.76 -6.46 1.37
CA GLY A 159 -11.63 -7.33 0.20
C GLY A 159 -11.03 -6.66 -1.05
N PRO A 160 -11.59 -5.53 -1.54
CA PRO A 160 -11.15 -4.89 -2.78
C PRO A 160 -9.65 -4.58 -2.88
N MET A 161 -8.97 -4.37 -1.76
CA MET A 161 -7.52 -4.17 -1.77
C MET A 161 -6.75 -5.36 -2.35
N PHE A 162 -7.19 -6.60 -2.10
CA PHE A 162 -6.54 -7.80 -2.62
C PHE A 162 -6.73 -7.97 -4.13
N MET A 163 -7.72 -7.28 -4.70
CA MET A 163 -8.00 -7.27 -6.14
C MET A 163 -7.20 -6.18 -6.88
N GLN A 164 -6.43 -5.35 -6.17
CA GLN A 164 -5.58 -4.36 -6.83
C GLN A 164 -4.47 -5.06 -7.61
N PRO A 165 -4.21 -4.66 -8.87
CA PRO A 165 -3.19 -5.30 -9.70
C PRO A 165 -1.79 -5.33 -9.07
N VAL A 166 -1.43 -4.31 -8.28
CA VAL A 166 -0.15 -4.28 -7.55
C VAL A 166 -0.01 -5.44 -6.54
N MET A 167 -1.12 -6.00 -6.06
CA MET A 167 -1.13 -7.09 -5.08
C MET A 167 -1.00 -8.47 -5.72
N SER A 168 -1.18 -8.61 -7.04
CA SER A 168 -1.29 -9.92 -7.69
C SER A 168 0.01 -10.74 -7.66
N ALA A 169 1.13 -10.11 -7.33
CA ALA A 169 2.44 -10.74 -7.28
C ALA A 169 2.82 -11.25 -5.87
N PHE A 170 1.98 -11.05 -4.86
CA PHE A 170 2.28 -11.38 -3.46
C PHE A 170 1.39 -12.49 -2.92
N ASP A 171 2.00 -13.39 -2.14
CA ASP A 171 1.32 -14.46 -1.42
C ASP A 171 0.79 -13.96 -0.07
N TYR A 172 1.52 -13.05 0.57
CA TYR A 172 1.17 -12.47 1.87
C TYR A 172 1.16 -10.94 1.85
N ALA A 173 0.27 -10.36 2.63
CA ALA A 173 0.16 -8.92 2.82
C ALA A 173 0.02 -8.58 4.29
N TRP A 174 0.75 -7.56 4.75
CA TRP A 174 0.58 -7.00 6.09
C TRP A 174 0.00 -5.59 6.01
N THR A 175 -1.27 -5.51 6.41
CA THR A 175 -2.03 -4.27 6.60
C THR A 175 -1.49 -3.47 7.77
N LEU A 176 -1.01 -2.26 7.51
CA LEU A 176 -0.58 -1.30 8.52
C LEU A 176 -1.39 0.00 8.42
N ASP A 177 -1.44 0.74 9.52
CA ASP A 177 -2.08 2.07 9.64
C ASP A 177 -1.02 3.14 9.87
N THR A 178 -1.30 4.36 9.39
CA THR A 178 -0.34 5.47 9.37
C THR A 178 0.08 5.94 10.77
N ASP A 179 -0.76 5.75 11.77
CA ASP A 179 -0.52 6.10 13.17
C ASP A 179 -0.09 4.90 14.04
N GLY A 180 -0.07 3.69 13.47
CA GLY A 180 0.43 2.48 14.13
C GLY A 180 1.96 2.39 14.10
N TYR A 181 2.57 1.92 15.20
CA TYR A 181 4.01 1.72 15.29
C TYR A 181 4.37 0.52 16.17
N PHE A 182 5.60 0.02 16.00
CA PHE A 182 6.12 -1.07 16.82
C PHE A 182 6.84 -0.51 18.06
N PRO A 183 6.39 -0.84 19.28
CA PRO A 183 7.01 -0.35 20.51
C PRO A 183 8.35 -1.03 20.83
N ALA A 184 8.68 -2.13 20.13
CA ALA A 184 9.90 -2.92 20.31
C ALA A 184 10.34 -3.55 18.98
N ASP A 185 11.57 -4.07 18.94
CA ASP A 185 12.13 -4.74 17.76
C ASP A 185 11.41 -6.05 17.46
N ILE A 186 11.17 -6.31 16.17
CA ILE A 186 10.58 -7.53 15.63
C ILE A 186 11.68 -8.30 14.91
N LEU A 187 12.32 -9.20 15.65
CA LEU A 187 13.50 -9.95 15.20
C LEU A 187 13.16 -11.24 14.43
N SER A 188 11.89 -11.61 14.33
CA SER A 188 11.42 -12.79 13.60
C SER A 188 10.56 -12.37 12.41
N ASP A 189 10.72 -13.05 11.28
CA ASP A 189 9.91 -12.81 10.10
C ASP A 189 8.51 -13.44 10.26
N PRO A 190 7.43 -12.63 10.37
CA PRO A 190 6.09 -13.16 10.51
C PRO A 190 5.61 -13.86 9.23
N PHE A 191 6.05 -13.43 8.05
CA PHE A 191 5.68 -14.05 6.79
C PHE A 191 6.36 -15.41 6.61
N GLU A 192 7.63 -15.54 7.02
CA GLU A 192 8.32 -16.83 7.03
C GLU A 192 7.58 -17.84 7.91
N ARG A 193 7.16 -17.39 9.10
CA ARG A 193 6.39 -18.22 10.01
C ARG A 193 5.04 -18.62 9.40
N MET A 194 4.33 -17.68 8.78
CA MET A 194 3.06 -17.97 8.11
C MET A 194 3.23 -19.00 6.99
N TRP A 195 4.25 -18.85 6.15
CA TRP A 195 4.56 -19.81 5.10
C TRP A 195 4.92 -21.19 5.64
N ARG A 196 5.87 -21.26 6.57
CA ARG A 196 6.36 -22.52 7.14
C ARG A 196 5.29 -23.29 7.90
N GLU A 197 4.37 -22.60 8.56
CA GLU A 197 3.30 -23.21 9.35
C GLU A 197 1.95 -23.26 8.61
N GLU A 198 1.93 -22.97 7.31
CA GLU A 198 0.74 -22.99 6.45
C GLU A 198 -0.43 -22.16 7.03
N LYS A 199 -0.13 -20.94 7.51
CA LYS A 199 -1.12 -20.03 8.10
C LYS A 199 -1.64 -19.05 7.05
N VAL A 200 -2.95 -18.86 7.04
CA VAL A 200 -3.65 -17.94 6.11
C VAL A 200 -3.93 -16.57 6.70
N TYR A 201 -3.83 -16.41 8.03
CA TYR A 201 -4.09 -15.15 8.72
C TYR A 201 -3.36 -15.08 10.06
N SER A 202 -2.96 -13.88 10.48
CA SER A 202 -2.31 -13.59 11.77
C SER A 202 -2.82 -12.26 12.33
N TYR A 203 -2.88 -12.15 13.65
CA TYR A 203 -3.27 -10.93 14.35
C TYR A 203 -2.45 -10.78 15.64
N SER A 204 -2.22 -9.53 16.07
CA SER A 204 -1.58 -9.21 17.35
C SER A 204 -2.58 -8.92 18.47
N HIS A 205 -3.82 -8.54 18.12
CA HIS A 205 -4.85 -8.13 19.07
C HIS A 205 -6.25 -8.59 18.62
N VAL A 206 -7.11 -8.94 19.59
CA VAL A 206 -8.53 -9.23 19.38
C VAL A 206 -9.33 -8.45 20.40
N SER A 207 -10.31 -7.70 19.92
CA SER A 207 -11.25 -6.92 20.73
C SER A 207 -12.69 -7.24 20.33
N ARG A 208 -13.65 -6.84 21.19
CA ARG A 208 -15.07 -6.89 20.86
C ARG A 208 -15.46 -5.61 20.15
N ASP A 209 -16.16 -5.74 19.03
CA ASP A 209 -16.74 -4.60 18.34
C ASP A 209 -17.97 -4.05 19.10
N GLN A 210 -18.26 -2.77 18.92
CA GLN A 210 -19.47 -2.18 19.49
C GLN A 210 -20.66 -2.58 18.62
N ALA A 211 -21.59 -3.36 19.19
CA ALA A 211 -22.87 -3.59 18.55
C ALA A 211 -23.57 -2.24 18.37
N SER A 212 -24.09 -1.98 17.16
CA SER A 212 -24.92 -0.82 16.90
C SER A 212 -26.10 -0.82 17.88
N ALA A 213 -26.28 0.27 18.61
CA ALA A 213 -27.41 0.46 19.52
C ALA A 213 -28.73 0.58 18.75
#